data_AF-A0A8T5RM74-F1
#
_entry.id   AF-A0A8T5RM74-F1
#
_cell.length_a   1.000
_cell.length_b   1.000
_cell.length_c   1.000
_cell.angle_alpha   90.00
_cell.angle_beta   90.00
_cell.angle_gamma   90.00
#
_symmetry.space_group_name_H-M   'P 1'
#
loop_
_entity.id
_entity.type
_entity.pdbx_description
1 polymer ?
#
loop_
_entity_poly.entity_id
_entity_poly.type
_entity_poly.pdbx_seq_one_letter_code
_entity_poly.pdbx_strand_id
1 'polypeptide(L)' 'MIKNMGIYQRIKENLSKQFSIFQVMSLLGIGSSNVRTARNVLRQLYQQGLIKRVSKNMYERIEN' A
#
# COMPACT_ATOMS: atom_id res chain seq x y z
N MET A 1 0.66 -1.34 18.68
CA MET A 1 0.05 -0.71 17.48
C MET A 1 1.18 -0.10 16.64
N ILE A 2 1.93 -0.91 15.86
CA ILE A 2 3.20 -0.50 15.18
C ILE A 2 3.41 -1.13 13.78
N LYS A 3 2.70 -2.21 13.41
CA LYS A 3 2.97 -2.98 12.17
C LYS A 3 2.81 -2.19 10.85
N ASN A 4 1.94 -1.18 10.80
CA ASN A 4 1.60 -0.50 9.54
C ASN A 4 2.63 0.57 9.13
N MET A 5 3.32 1.19 10.09
CA MET A 5 4.37 2.17 9.79
C MET A 5 5.54 1.52 9.05
N GLY A 6 5.92 0.29 9.41
CA GLY A 6 6.97 -0.45 8.71
C GLY A 6 6.58 -0.78 7.26
N ILE A 7 5.31 -1.10 7.00
CA ILE A 7 4.84 -1.36 5.63
C ILE A 7 4.83 -0.08 4.80
N TYR A 8 4.34 1.03 5.36
CA TYR A 8 4.34 2.31 4.66
C TYR A 8 5.74 2.76 4.28
N GLN A 9 6.72 2.60 5.19
CA GLN A 9 8.11 2.96 4.94
C GLN A 9 8.68 2.16 3.76
N ARG A 10 8.43 0.84 3.71
CA ARG A 10 8.83 0.01 2.57
C ARG A 10 8.18 0.47 1.27
N ILE A 11 6.89 0.83 1.29
CA ILE A 11 6.20 1.39 0.11
C ILE A 11 6.85 2.71 -0.32
N LYS A 12 7.19 3.59 0.62
CA LYS A 12 7.83 4.88 0.33
C LYS A 12 9.23 4.72 -0.29
N GLU A 13 10.01 3.77 0.20
CA GLU A 13 11.38 3.50 -0.25
C GLU A 13 11.45 2.72 -1.58
N ASN A 14 10.50 1.82 -1.83
CA ASN A 14 10.58 0.89 -2.96
C ASN A 14 9.60 1.19 -4.09
N LEU A 15 8.55 1.98 -3.85
CA LEU A 15 7.52 2.28 -4.84
C LEU A 15 7.45 3.77 -5.17
N SER A 16 7.14 4.05 -6.45
CA SER A 16 6.87 5.40 -6.95
C SER A 16 5.73 6.08 -6.18
N LYS A 17 5.61 7.41 -6.34
CA LYS A 17 4.55 8.20 -5.69
C LYS A 17 3.15 7.62 -5.95
N GLN A 18 2.90 7.19 -7.18
CA GLN A 18 1.74 6.38 -7.54
C GLN A 18 2.15 4.92 -7.72
N PHE A 19 1.34 4.01 -7.21
CA PHE A 19 1.62 2.58 -7.25
C PHE A 19 0.34 1.76 -7.30
N SER A 20 0.44 0.56 -7.87
CA SER A 20 -0.65 -0.39 -7.96
C SER A 20 -0.69 -1.34 -6.75
N ILE A 21 -1.86 -1.91 -6.49
CA ILE A 21 -2.00 -2.98 -5.49
C ILE A 21 -1.09 -4.18 -5.79
N PHE A 22 -0.82 -4.48 -7.07
CA PHE A 22 0.04 -5.60 -7.46
C PHE A 22 1.51 -5.35 -7.11
N GLN A 23 1.98 -4.11 -7.24
CA GLN A 23 3.33 -3.71 -6.78
C GLN A 23 3.46 -3.86 -5.26
N VAL A 24 2.42 -3.52 -4.50
CA VAL A 24 2.38 -3.74 -3.04
C VAL A 24 2.40 -5.22 -2.70
N MET A 25 1.65 -6.05 -3.44
CA MET A 25 1.68 -7.50 -3.27
C MET A 25 3.07 -8.08 -3.53
N SER A 26 3.73 -7.64 -4.60
CA SER A 26 5.11 -8.01 -4.91
C SER A 26 6.07 -7.60 -3.78
N LEU A 27 5.94 -6.37 -3.27
CA LEU A 27 6.77 -5.87 -2.16
C LEU A 27 6.58 -6.68 -0.87
N LEU A 28 5.35 -7.13 -0.60
CA LEU A 28 5.03 -7.95 0.56
C LEU A 28 5.39 -9.44 0.38
N GLY A 29 5.81 -9.87 -0.82
CA GLY A 29 6.05 -11.28 -1.14
C GLY A 29 4.78 -12.12 -1.13
N ILE A 30 3.63 -11.50 -1.43
CA ILE A 30 2.32 -12.13 -1.35
C ILE A 30 1.81 -12.48 -2.76
N GLY A 31 1.47 -13.75 -2.98
CA GLY A 31 0.92 -14.23 -4.25
C GLY A 31 -0.46 -13.65 -4.61
N SER A 32 -0.84 -13.79 -5.89
CA SER A 32 -2.08 -13.26 -6.47
C SER A 32 -3.38 -13.80 -5.84
N SER A 33 -3.35 -14.94 -5.16
CA SER A 33 -4.50 -15.47 -4.40
C SER A 33 -4.86 -14.64 -3.16
N ASN A 34 -3.95 -13.78 -2.70
CA ASN A 34 -4.03 -13.07 -1.42
C ASN A 34 -4.27 -11.56 -1.57
N VAL A 35 -4.91 -11.12 -2.67
CA VAL A 35 -5.27 -9.71 -2.93
C VAL A 35 -6.02 -9.06 -1.76
N ARG A 36 -6.84 -9.85 -1.04
CA ARG A 36 -7.60 -9.37 0.12
C ARG A 36 -6.68 -8.82 1.22
N THR A 37 -5.54 -9.46 1.46
CA THR A 37 -4.55 -9.02 2.45
C THR A 37 -3.96 -7.67 2.06
N ALA A 38 -3.57 -7.50 0.80
CA ALA A 38 -3.05 -6.22 0.30
C ALA A 38 -4.10 -5.10 0.38
N ARG A 39 -5.37 -5.38 0.04
CA ARG A 39 -6.46 -4.41 0.21
C ARG A 39 -6.66 -4.01 1.67
N ASN A 40 -6.57 -4.95 2.60
CA ASN A 40 -6.74 -4.66 4.03
C ASN A 40 -5.64 -3.72 4.54
N VAL A 41 -4.39 -3.97 4.13
CA VAL A 41 -3.25 -3.08 4.42
C VAL A 41 -3.48 -1.69 3.83
N LEU A 42 -3.81 -1.61 2.54
CA LEU A 42 -4.04 -0.33 1.86
C LEU A 42 -5.23 0.43 2.46
N ARG A 43 -6.28 -0.27 2.89
CA ARG A 43 -7.41 0.34 3.62
C ARG A 43 -6.96 0.96 4.94
N GLN A 44 -6.09 0.28 5.69
CA GLN A 44 -5.56 0.83 6.94
C GLN A 44 -4.67 2.05 6.68
N LEU A 45 -3.79 2.01 5.68
CA LEU A 45 -2.96 3.16 5.30
C LEU A 45 -3.80 4.35 4.83
N TYR A 46 -4.88 4.09 4.09
CA TYR A 46 -5.85 5.10 3.68
C TYR A 46 -6.54 5.74 4.87
N GLN A 47 -7.01 4.93 5.83
CA GLN A 47 -7.64 5.44 7.07
C GLN A 47 -6.67 6.25 7.95
N GLN A 48 -5.37 6.00 7.84
CA GLN A 48 -4.32 6.76 8.52
C GLN A 48 -3.93 8.04 7.77
N GLY A 49 -4.50 8.32 6.59
CA GLY A 49 -4.17 9.50 5.79
C GLY A 49 -2.79 9.45 5.13
N LEU A 50 -2.18 8.26 5.02
CA LEU A 50 -0.84 8.08 4.43
C LEU A 50 -0.88 7.91 2.90
N ILE A 51 -2.01 7.44 2.38
CA ILE A 51 -2.23 7.22 0.94
C ILE A 51 -3.64 7.64 0.56
N LYS A 52 -3.86 7.96 -0.72
CA LYS A 52 -5.18 8.12 -1.33
C LYS A 52 -5.39 7.10 -2.44
N ARG A 53 -6.64 6.74 -2.72
CA ARG A 53 -7.00 5.88 -3.85
C ARG A 53 -7.22 6.75 -5.08
N VAL A 54 -6.55 6.44 -6.18
CA VAL A 54 -6.67 7.17 -7.46
C VAL A 54 -7.59 6.43 -8.43
N SER A 55 -7.57 5.09 -8.42
CA SER A 55 -8.47 4.27 -9.25
C SER A 55 -8.73 2.90 -8.64
N LYS A 56 -9.37 1.99 -9.38
CA LYS A 56 -9.75 0.65 -8.90
C LYS A 56 -8.59 -0.08 -8.20
N ASN A 57 -7.38 0.01 -8.78
CA ASN A 57 -6.18 -0.70 -8.34
C ASN A 57 -4.97 0.23 -8.08
N MET A 58 -5.15 1.54 -8.18
CA MET A 58 -4.07 2.53 -8.06
C MET A 58 -4.23 3.39 -6.81
N TYR A 59 -3.09 3.67 -6.20
CA TYR A 59 -2.95 4.46 -4.98
C TYR A 59 -1.83 5.46 -5.17
N GLU A 60 -1.89 6.54 -4.40
CA GLU A 60 -0.86 7.57 -4.36
C GLU A 60 -0.47 7.84 -2.91
N ARG A 61 0.84 7.92 -2.64
CA ARG A 61 1.36 8.33 -1.33
C ARG A 61 1.07 9.81 -1.11
N ILE A 62 0.66 10.15 0.10
CA ILE A 62 0.53 11.53 0.54
C ILE A 62 1.90 11.94 1.08
N GLU A 63 2.57 12.81 0.35
CA GLU A 63 3.80 13.46 0.80
C GLU A 63 3.38 14.74 1.52
N ASN A 64 3.37 14.67 2.86
CA ASN A 64 3.46 15.86 3.70
C ASN A 64 4.91 16.33 3.75
#